data_AF-A0A6G2RR54-F1
#
_entry.id   AF-A0A6G2RR54-F1
#
_cell.length_a   1.000
_cell.length_b   1.000
_cell.length_c   1.000
_cell.angle_alpha   90.00
_cell.angle_beta   90.00
_cell.angle_gamma   90.00
#
_symmetry.space_group_name_H-M   'P 1'
#
loop_
_entity.id
_entity.type
_entity.pdbx_description
1 polymer ?
#
loop_
_entity_poly.entity_id
_entity_poly.type
_entity_poly.pdbx_seq_one_letter_code
_entity_poly.pdbx_strand_id
1 'polypeptide(L)'
;MNDLLHKLVSAVITGALIALVGYLSVTVRRRRVAREEAAAPAPVEDRTQSLLRQAQQADAARDVLATQGRHADALVSAREAADAWRALIRARPGRFHAERRASLDCLSELLDAVGEEQQAAQVRQEAAGLS
;
A
#
# COMPACT_ATOMS: atom_id res chain seq x y z
N MET A 1 31.46 -42.90 -51.00
CA MET A 1 31.74 -41.55 -50.46
C MET A 1 30.48 -40.80 -49.97
N ASN A 2 29.26 -41.26 -50.28
CA ASN A 2 28.02 -40.52 -49.97
C ASN A 2 27.36 -40.86 -48.61
N ASP A 3 27.66 -42.04 -48.02
CA ASP A 3 27.05 -42.49 -46.75
C ASP A 3 27.59 -41.74 -45.52
N LEU A 4 28.90 -41.45 -45.51
CA LEU A 4 29.56 -40.72 -44.42
C LEU A 4 29.12 -39.25 -44.38
N LEU A 5 28.94 -38.64 -45.55
CA LEU A 5 28.39 -37.29 -45.71
C LEU A 5 26.95 -37.20 -45.20
N HIS A 6 26.11 -38.21 -45.48
CA HIS A 6 24.73 -38.24 -45.00
C HIS A 6 24.63 -38.37 -43.46
N LYS A 7 25.49 -39.19 -42.85
CA LYS A 7 25.56 -39.36 -41.39
C LYS A 7 26.00 -38.09 -40.66
N LEU A 8 27.00 -37.38 -41.19
CA LEU A 8 27.46 -36.10 -40.63
C LEU A 8 26.37 -35.03 -40.73
N VAL A 9 25.70 -34.93 -41.87
CA VAL A 9 24.59 -33.97 -42.06
C VAL A 9 23.43 -34.29 -41.11
N SER A 10 23.06 -35.56 -40.95
CA SER A 10 21.99 -35.97 -40.02
C SER A 10 22.33 -35.62 -38.57
N ALA A 11 23.55 -35.91 -38.10
CA ALA A 11 23.96 -35.59 -36.74
C ALA A 11 23.95 -34.09 -36.43
N VAL A 12 24.39 -33.26 -37.38
CA VAL A 12 24.36 -31.79 -37.25
C VAL A 12 22.92 -31.27 -37.19
N ILE A 13 22.04 -31.79 -38.05
CA ILE A 13 20.61 -31.41 -38.06
C ILE A 13 19.95 -31.82 -36.75
N THR A 14 20.20 -33.03 -36.23
CA THR A 14 19.64 -33.49 -34.96
C THR A 14 20.13 -32.63 -33.79
N GLY A 15 21.42 -32.31 -33.73
CA GLY A 15 21.97 -31.42 -32.70
C GLY A 15 21.38 -30.01 -32.76
N ALA A 16 21.24 -29.45 -33.96
CA ALA A 16 20.63 -28.14 -34.18
C ALA A 16 19.15 -28.11 -33.76
N LEU A 17 18.39 -29.18 -34.07
CA LEU A 17 16.99 -29.30 -33.66
C LEU A 17 16.83 -29.39 -32.15
N ILE A 18 17.67 -30.18 -31.46
CA ILE A 18 17.62 -30.28 -29.99
C ILE A 18 17.94 -28.93 -29.35
N ALA A 19 18.97 -28.22 -29.83
CA ALA A 19 19.33 -26.90 -29.34
C ALA A 19 18.23 -25.86 -29.60
N LEU A 20 17.61 -25.89 -30.78
CA LEU A 20 16.52 -24.99 -31.17
C LEU A 20 15.27 -25.23 -30.31
N VAL A 21 14.89 -26.49 -30.08
CA VAL A 21 13.76 -26.84 -29.21
C VAL A 21 14.04 -26.44 -27.77
N GLY A 22 15.26 -26.65 -27.27
CA GLY A 22 15.68 -26.18 -25.94
C GLY A 22 15.61 -24.65 -25.82
N TYR A 23 16.09 -23.93 -26.82
CA TYR A 23 16.04 -22.47 -26.89
C TYR A 23 14.61 -21.92 -26.96
N LEU A 24 13.75 -22.54 -27.78
CA LEU A 24 12.32 -22.21 -27.84
C LEU A 24 11.62 -22.51 -26.51
N SER A 25 11.97 -23.62 -25.85
CA SER A 25 11.37 -24.01 -24.57
C SER A 25 11.75 -23.04 -23.45
N VAL A 26 13.02 -22.59 -23.40
CA VAL A 26 13.48 -21.57 -22.44
C VAL A 26 12.82 -20.22 -22.67
N THR A 27 12.68 -19.78 -23.93
CA THR A 27 12.09 -18.49 -24.27
C THR A 27 10.57 -18.47 -24.04
N VAL A 28 9.86 -19.57 -24.33
CA VAL A 28 8.43 -19.72 -24.04
C VAL A 28 8.17 -19.86 -22.53
N ARG A 29 9.04 -20.57 -21.79
CA ARG A 29 8.93 -20.69 -20.32
C ARG A 29 9.08 -19.34 -19.63
N ARG A 30 10.01 -18.49 -20.08
CA ARG A 30 10.13 -17.10 -19.59
C ARG A 30 8.87 -16.27 -19.87
N ARG A 31 8.21 -16.49 -21.01
CA ARG A 31 6.94 -15.82 -21.34
C ARG A 31 5.75 -16.34 -20.53
N ARG A 32 5.76 -17.62 -20.11
CA ARG A 32 4.74 -18.16 -19.19
C ARG A 32 4.93 -17.64 -17.77
N VAL A 33 6.15 -17.65 -17.25
CA VAL A 33 6.45 -17.09 -15.92
C VAL A 33 6.12 -15.59 -15.88
N ALA A 34 6.50 -14.81 -16.91
CA ALA A 34 6.15 -13.39 -16.96
C ALA A 34 4.65 -13.12 -17.14
N ARG A 35 3.89 -14.03 -17.78
CA ARG A 35 2.42 -13.94 -17.87
C ARG A 35 1.74 -14.40 -16.59
N GLU A 36 2.31 -15.36 -15.87
CA GLU A 36 1.83 -15.84 -14.57
C GLU A 36 2.16 -14.83 -13.47
N GLU A 37 3.30 -14.14 -13.54
CA GLU A 37 3.66 -13.01 -12.67
C GLU A 37 2.88 -11.73 -13.03
N ALA A 38 2.58 -11.48 -14.32
CA ALA A 38 1.69 -10.39 -14.73
C ALA A 38 0.19 -10.69 -14.54
N ALA A 39 -0.18 -11.98 -14.40
CA ALA A 39 -1.52 -12.43 -14.04
C ALA A 39 -1.65 -12.71 -12.53
N ALA A 40 -0.55 -12.65 -11.77
CA ALA A 40 -0.65 -12.48 -10.34
C ALA A 40 -1.36 -11.14 -10.13
N PRO A 41 -2.47 -11.10 -9.38
CA PRO A 41 -3.09 -9.83 -9.04
C PRO A 41 -1.98 -8.94 -8.47
N ALA A 42 -1.80 -7.74 -9.04
CA ALA A 42 -0.93 -6.71 -8.47
C ALA A 42 -1.14 -6.76 -6.95
N PRO A 43 -0.07 -6.82 -6.13
CA PRO A 43 -0.19 -7.09 -4.69
C PRO A 43 -1.32 -6.23 -4.19
N VAL A 44 -2.45 -6.89 -3.87
CA VAL A 44 -3.71 -6.19 -3.59
C VAL A 44 -3.38 -5.44 -2.33
N GLU A 45 -3.02 -4.16 -2.49
CA GLU A 45 -2.43 -3.40 -1.41
C GLU A 45 -3.35 -3.56 -0.22
N ASP A 46 -2.83 -4.15 0.86
CA ASP A 46 -3.69 -4.57 1.98
C ASP A 46 -4.49 -3.34 2.35
N ARG A 47 -5.82 -3.44 2.36
CA ARG A 47 -6.71 -2.31 2.68
C ARG A 47 -6.28 -1.62 3.98
N THR A 48 -5.67 -2.36 4.89
CA THR A 48 -5.03 -1.81 6.11
C THR A 48 -3.86 -0.86 5.78
N GLN A 49 -2.98 -1.21 4.84
CA GLN A 49 -1.85 -0.38 4.41
C GLN A 49 -2.32 0.89 3.70
N SER A 50 -3.33 0.81 2.84
CA SER A 50 -3.87 2.01 2.18
C SER A 50 -4.51 2.97 3.19
N LEU A 51 -5.26 2.45 4.16
CA LEU A 51 -5.80 3.25 5.27
C LEU A 51 -4.71 3.85 6.16
N LEU A 52 -3.64 3.10 6.45
CA LEU A 52 -2.52 3.60 7.24
C LEU A 52 -1.83 4.78 6.54
N ARG A 53 -1.57 4.65 5.24
CA ARG A 53 -1.00 5.73 4.44
C ARG A 53 -1.91 6.94 4.43
N GLN A 54 -3.21 6.75 4.24
CA GLN A 54 -4.19 7.84 4.24
C GLN A 54 -4.20 8.57 5.59
N ALA A 55 -4.23 7.85 6.72
CA ALA A 55 -4.22 8.45 8.05
C ALA A 55 -2.96 9.30 8.29
N GLN A 56 -1.79 8.75 7.96
CA GLN A 56 -0.50 9.45 8.08
C GLN A 56 -0.41 10.68 7.18
N GLN A 57 -0.94 10.60 5.95
CA GLN A 57 -0.98 11.74 5.04
C GLN A 57 -1.89 12.85 5.55
N ALA A 58 -3.04 12.50 6.12
CA ALA A 58 -3.97 13.47 6.70
C ALA A 58 -3.39 14.14 7.96
N ASP A 59 -2.73 13.39 8.85
CA ASP A 59 -2.02 13.97 10.00
C ASP A 59 -0.88 14.91 9.56
N ALA A 60 -0.09 14.51 8.55
CA ALA A 60 0.96 15.37 8.02
C ALA A 60 0.40 16.64 7.38
N ALA A 61 -0.70 16.53 6.61
CA ALA A 61 -1.38 17.68 6.02
C ALA A 61 -1.93 18.63 7.10
N ARG A 62 -2.55 18.07 8.16
CA ARG A 62 -3.00 18.82 9.33
C ARG A 62 -1.87 19.64 9.93
N ASP A 63 -0.71 19.03 10.19
CA ASP A 63 0.43 19.70 10.83
C ASP A 63 0.96 20.85 9.96
N VAL A 64 1.11 20.60 8.66
CA VAL A 64 1.55 21.63 7.70
C VAL A 64 0.54 22.79 7.63
N LEU A 65 -0.76 22.51 7.64
CA LEU A 65 -1.79 23.55 7.58
C LEU A 65 -1.85 24.35 8.90
N ALA A 66 -1.73 23.67 10.04
CA ALA A 66 -1.72 24.28 11.36
C ALA A 66 -0.52 25.23 11.53
N THR A 67 0.68 24.81 11.10
CA THR A 67 1.87 25.67 11.13
C THR A 67 1.77 26.88 10.20
N GLN A 68 0.94 26.82 9.16
CA GLN A 68 0.62 27.96 8.29
C GLN A 68 -0.49 28.86 8.86
N GLY A 69 -1.04 28.56 10.05
CA GLY A 69 -2.17 29.28 10.64
C GLY A 69 -3.52 28.99 9.98
N ARG A 70 -3.59 27.99 9.09
CA ARG A 70 -4.82 27.61 8.37
C ARG A 70 -5.64 26.62 9.20
N HIS A 71 -6.08 27.06 10.40
CA HIS A 71 -6.71 26.18 11.39
C HIS A 71 -7.99 25.49 10.90
N ALA A 72 -8.80 26.16 10.06
CA ALA A 72 -9.99 25.54 9.48
C ALA A 72 -9.66 24.38 8.53
N ASP A 73 -8.64 24.54 7.67
CA ASP A 73 -8.21 23.48 6.75
C ASP A 73 -7.50 22.34 7.51
N ALA A 74 -6.70 22.70 8.53
CA ALA A 74 -6.07 21.74 9.42
C ALA A 74 -7.12 20.89 10.14
N LEU A 75 -8.23 21.50 10.57
CA LEU A 75 -9.34 20.81 11.23
C LEU A 75 -10.00 19.78 10.30
N VAL A 76 -10.16 20.10 9.01
CA VAL A 76 -10.67 19.13 8.01
C VAL A 76 -9.73 17.93 7.93
N SER A 77 -8.43 18.16 7.78
CA SER A 77 -7.42 17.09 7.70
C SER A 77 -7.35 16.26 8.99
N ALA A 78 -7.49 16.89 10.16
CA ALA A 78 -7.53 16.19 11.45
C ALA A 78 -8.76 15.25 11.57
N ARG A 79 -9.93 15.66 11.07
CA ARG A 79 -11.12 14.81 11.02
C ARG A 79 -10.92 13.61 10.10
N GLU A 80 -10.31 13.82 8.94
CA GLU A 80 -9.97 12.74 8.01
C GLU A 80 -9.01 11.72 8.64
N ALA A 81 -7.96 12.20 9.33
CA ALA A 81 -7.04 11.34 10.06
C ALA A 81 -7.76 10.54 11.16
N ALA A 82 -8.57 11.21 11.98
CA ALA A 82 -9.37 10.57 13.02
C ALA A 82 -10.30 9.49 12.45
N ASP A 83 -10.93 9.71 11.29
CA ASP A 83 -11.76 8.69 10.65
C ASP A 83 -10.96 7.50 10.09
N ALA A 84 -9.81 7.77 9.48
CA ALA A 84 -8.92 6.74 8.96
C ALA A 84 -8.36 5.85 10.08
N TRP A 85 -7.89 6.45 11.18
CA TRP A 85 -7.47 5.71 12.38
C TRP A 85 -8.61 4.87 12.97
N ARG A 86 -9.86 5.32 12.86
CA ARG A 86 -11.03 4.57 13.34
C ARG A 86 -11.24 3.31 12.51
N ALA A 87 -11.11 3.46 11.20
CA ALA A 87 -11.20 2.34 10.26
C ALA A 87 -10.06 1.33 10.48
N LEU A 88 -8.85 1.80 10.81
CA LEU A 88 -7.70 0.95 11.13
C LEU A 88 -7.92 0.11 12.40
N ILE A 89 -8.42 0.71 13.49
CA ILE A 89 -8.77 -0.06 14.71
C ILE A 89 -9.82 -1.13 14.40
N ARG A 90 -10.85 -0.80 13.59
CA ARG A 90 -11.86 -1.80 13.19
C ARG A 90 -11.27 -2.92 12.32
N ALA A 91 -10.35 -2.59 11.43
CA ALA A 91 -9.69 -3.56 10.55
C ALA A 91 -8.69 -4.45 11.30
N ARG A 92 -8.03 -3.90 12.33
CA ARG A 92 -7.03 -4.56 13.17
C ARG A 92 -7.27 -4.24 14.65
N PRO A 93 -8.25 -4.91 15.31
CA PRO A 93 -8.54 -4.67 16.72
C PRO A 93 -7.30 -4.84 17.61
N GLY A 94 -7.14 -3.95 18.59
CA GLY A 94 -6.00 -3.95 19.50
C GLY A 94 -4.71 -3.35 18.92
N ARG A 95 -4.75 -2.75 17.72
CA ARG A 95 -3.65 -1.97 17.15
C ARG A 95 -4.06 -0.52 16.95
N PHE A 96 -3.09 0.38 16.82
CA PHE A 96 -3.28 1.79 16.46
C PHE A 96 -4.02 2.66 17.49
N HIS A 97 -4.20 2.19 18.72
CA HIS A 97 -4.87 2.96 19.79
C HIS A 97 -4.07 4.19 20.19
N ALA A 98 -2.74 4.08 20.27
CA ALA A 98 -1.85 5.19 20.63
C ALA A 98 -1.84 6.27 19.54
N GLU A 99 -1.71 5.85 18.28
CA GLU A 99 -1.73 6.73 17.11
C GLU A 99 -3.09 7.43 16.97
N ARG A 100 -4.20 6.70 17.17
CA ARG A 100 -5.53 7.29 17.20
C ARG A 100 -5.66 8.31 18.32
N ARG A 101 -5.22 8.00 19.55
CA ARG A 101 -5.28 8.94 20.68
C ARG A 101 -4.54 10.23 20.33
N ALA A 102 -3.31 10.13 19.84
CA ALA A 102 -2.52 11.30 19.45
C ALA A 102 -3.22 12.15 18.38
N SER A 103 -3.82 11.51 17.37
CA SER A 103 -4.58 12.23 16.34
C SER A 103 -5.84 12.93 16.91
N LEU A 104 -6.54 12.30 17.86
CA LEU A 104 -7.69 12.91 18.57
C LEU A 104 -7.26 14.07 19.49
N ASP A 105 -6.13 13.96 20.18
CA ASP A 105 -5.62 15.03 21.04
C ASP A 105 -5.37 16.29 20.21
N CYS A 106 -4.64 16.17 19.08
CA CYS A 106 -4.44 17.28 18.15
C CYS A 106 -5.75 17.80 17.52
N LEU A 107 -6.72 16.91 17.22
CA LEU A 107 -8.04 17.34 16.75
C LEU A 107 -8.76 18.20 17.80
N SER A 108 -8.67 17.83 19.08
CA SER A 108 -9.27 18.60 20.16
C SER A 108 -8.61 19.97 20.34
N GLU A 109 -7.29 20.06 20.23
CA GLU A 109 -6.55 21.33 20.26
C GLU A 109 -6.95 22.25 19.09
N LEU A 110 -7.14 21.70 17.89
CA LEU A 110 -7.61 22.46 16.74
C LEU A 110 -9.05 22.94 16.90
N LEU A 111 -9.92 22.15 17.52
CA LEU A 111 -11.29 22.54 17.85
C LEU A 111 -11.31 23.69 18.86
N ASP A 112 -10.49 23.60 19.91
CA ASP A 112 -10.33 24.70 20.87
C ASP A 112 -9.80 25.97 20.17
N ALA A 113 -8.85 25.84 19.24
CA ALA A 113 -8.30 26.97 18.48
C ALA A 113 -9.32 27.68 17.56
N VAL A 114 -10.37 26.98 17.12
CA VAL A 114 -11.47 27.57 16.33
C VAL A 114 -12.72 27.91 17.17
N GLY A 115 -12.65 27.76 18.49
CA GLY A 115 -13.73 28.11 19.42
C GLY A 115 -14.83 27.05 19.57
N GLU A 116 -14.58 25.80 19.13
CA GLU A 116 -15.52 24.69 19.17
C GLU A 116 -15.33 23.81 20.43
N GLU A 117 -15.32 24.44 21.61
CA GLU A 117 -14.96 23.82 22.90
C GLU A 117 -15.81 22.59 23.26
N GLN A 118 -17.11 22.61 22.92
CA GLN A 118 -18.00 21.47 23.19
C GLN A 118 -17.61 20.24 22.36
N GLN A 119 -17.22 20.43 21.10
CA GLN A 119 -16.75 19.36 20.25
C GLN A 119 -15.37 18.87 20.73
N ALA A 120 -14.48 19.78 21.14
CA ALA A 120 -13.18 19.43 21.68
C ALA A 120 -13.30 18.53 22.93
N ALA A 121 -14.23 18.85 23.84
CA ALA A 121 -14.50 18.03 25.01
C ALA A 121 -14.99 16.61 24.67
N GLN A 122 -15.85 16.48 23.65
CA GLN A 122 -16.31 15.17 23.16
C GLN A 122 -15.14 14.35 22.58
N VAL A 123 -14.27 14.99 21.79
CA VAL A 123 -13.09 14.33 21.22
C VAL A 123 -12.11 13.88 22.32
N ARG A 124 -11.88 14.71 23.35
CA ARG A 124 -11.06 14.32 24.51
C ARG A 124 -11.66 13.14 25.27
N GLN A 125 -12.98 13.09 25.41
CA GLN A 125 -13.67 11.95 26.03
C GLN A 125 -13.50 10.67 25.19
N GLU A 126 -13.59 10.77 23.86
CA GLU A 126 -13.32 9.64 22.98
C GLU A 126 -11.87 9.17 23.11
N ALA A 127 -10.91 10.10 23.11
CA ALA A 127 -9.50 9.81 23.30
C ALA A 127 -9.23 9.12 24.63
N ALA A 128 -9.88 9.55 25.73
CA ALA A 128 -9.80 8.90 27.04
C ALA A 128 -10.32 7.45 27.04
N GLY A 129 -11.29 7.13 26.18
CA GLY A 129 -11.86 5.78 26.06
C GLY A 129 -10.98 4.77 25.32
N LEU A 130 -9.95 5.23 24.61
CA LEU A 130 -8.94 4.34 24.01
C LEU A 130 -7.99 3.93 25.14
N SER A 131 -7.99 2.69 25.64
CA SER A 131 -6.98 2.26 26.63
C SER A 131 -5.73 1.73 25.94
#